data_AF-A0A1V4S039-F1
#
_entry.id   AF-A0A1V4S039-F1
#
_cell.length_a   1.000
_cell.length_b   1.000
_cell.length_c   1.000
_cell.angle_alpha   90.00
_cell.angle_beta   90.00
_cell.angle_gamma   90.00
#
_symmetry.space_group_name_H-M   'P 1'
#
loop_
_entity.id
_entity.type
_entity.pdbx_description
1 polymer ?
#
loop_
_entity_poly.entity_id
_entity_poly.type
_entity_poly.pdbx_seq_one_letter_code
_entity_poly.pdbx_strand_id
1 'polypeptide(L)'
;MFVTEEDLQISLEALLKRGDKEGFGAASTMTRTAILSGFTHNDLHRLISGYRQYQLPEQLWATVTPVSEKWPIAVLLEELSKEAQAMKKLRKAKAEQRV
;
A
#
# COMPACT_ATOMS: atom_id res chain seq x y z
N MET A 1 -7.28 6.79 -9.58
CA MET A 1 -8.39 6.18 -8.82
C MET A 1 -8.02 6.19 -7.34
N PHE A 2 -9.00 6.43 -6.48
CA PHE A 2 -8.87 6.48 -5.03
C PHE A 2 -9.93 5.52 -4.46
N VAL A 3 -9.49 4.64 -3.57
CA VAL A 3 -10.35 3.61 -2.97
C VAL A 3 -11.01 4.17 -1.72
N THR A 4 -12.30 3.88 -1.56
CA THR A 4 -13.10 4.29 -0.41
C THR A 4 -13.58 3.07 0.39
N GLU A 5 -14.18 3.30 1.54
CA GLU A 5 -14.73 2.25 2.40
C GLU A 5 -15.81 1.41 1.68
N GLU A 6 -16.53 1.99 0.73
CA GLU A 6 -17.54 1.29 -0.09
C GLU A 6 -16.90 0.21 -0.98
N ASP A 7 -15.59 0.31 -1.24
CA ASP A 7 -14.85 -0.57 -2.11
C ASP A 7 -14.16 -1.73 -1.37
N LEU A 8 -14.28 -1.80 -0.04
CA LEU A 8 -13.54 -2.76 0.79
C LEU A 8 -13.75 -4.22 0.38
N GLN A 9 -14.93 -4.55 -0.13
CA GLN A 9 -15.30 -5.90 -0.57
C GLN A 9 -15.04 -6.15 -2.06
N ILE A 10 -14.59 -5.13 -2.80
CA ILE A 10 -14.30 -5.20 -4.23
C ILE A 10 -12.86 -5.69 -4.41
N SER A 11 -12.63 -6.52 -5.42
CA SER A 11 -11.28 -6.98 -5.76
C SER A 11 -10.43 -5.86 -6.32
N LEU A 12 -9.13 -5.93 -6.08
CA LEU A 12 -8.18 -4.98 -6.66
C LEU A 12 -8.27 -4.94 -8.20
N GLU A 13 -8.41 -6.10 -8.85
CA GLU A 13 -8.57 -6.18 -10.31
C GLU A 13 -9.80 -5.41 -10.82
N ALA A 14 -10.93 -5.50 -10.11
CA ALA A 14 -12.15 -4.79 -10.51
C ALA A 14 -11.99 -3.28 -10.34
N LEU A 15 -11.29 -2.82 -9.29
CA LEU A 15 -11.02 -1.41 -9.06
C LEU A 15 -10.06 -0.84 -10.11
N LEU A 16 -9.08 -1.62 -10.57
CA LEU A 16 -8.15 -1.20 -11.63
C LEU A 16 -8.84 -0.92 -12.97
N LYS A 17 -10.07 -1.37 -13.16
CA LYS A 17 -10.89 -1.12 -14.37
C LYS A 17 -11.73 0.16 -14.28
N ARG A 18 -11.73 0.86 -13.13
CA ARG A 18 -12.47 2.11 -12.93
C ARG A 18 -11.78 3.30 -13.60
N GLY A 19 -12.55 4.38 -13.77
CA GLY A 19 -12.08 5.61 -14.37
C GLY A 19 -11.09 6.38 -13.51
N ASP A 20 -10.45 7.35 -14.14
CA ASP A 20 -9.52 8.24 -13.48
C ASP A 20 -10.22 9.10 -12.42
N LYS A 21 -9.50 9.36 -11.32
CA LYS A 21 -9.92 10.21 -10.19
C LYS A 21 -11.22 9.82 -9.49
N GLU A 22 -11.82 8.67 -9.79
CA GLU A 22 -12.91 8.13 -8.98
C GLU A 22 -12.51 8.01 -7.50
N GLY A 23 -13.41 8.37 -6.60
CA GLY A 23 -13.18 8.44 -5.14
C GLY A 23 -12.31 9.61 -4.68
N PHE A 24 -11.81 10.47 -5.58
CA PHE A 24 -10.97 11.60 -5.19
C PHE A 24 -11.72 12.59 -4.29
N GLY A 25 -11.09 12.98 -3.19
CA GLY A 25 -11.65 13.93 -2.23
C GLY A 25 -12.57 13.30 -1.18
N ALA A 26 -12.91 12.01 -1.32
CA ALA A 26 -13.60 11.28 -0.25
C ALA A 26 -12.68 11.11 0.96
N ALA A 27 -13.22 11.30 2.16
CA ALA A 27 -12.50 10.98 3.38
C ALA A 27 -12.35 9.45 3.49
N SER A 28 -11.21 9.00 3.99
CA SER A 28 -10.98 7.59 4.28
C SER A 28 -10.24 7.43 5.61
N THR A 29 -10.68 6.43 6.36
CA THR A 29 -10.13 5.96 7.64
C THR A 29 -9.25 4.72 7.46
N MET A 30 -9.15 4.20 6.23
CA MET A 30 -8.37 3.02 5.89
C MET A 30 -6.87 3.27 6.06
N THR A 31 -6.11 2.19 6.25
CA THR A 31 -4.65 2.27 6.33
C THR A 31 -4.08 2.93 5.08
N ARG A 32 -3.38 4.05 5.27
CA ARG A 32 -2.77 4.82 4.18
C ARG A 32 -1.82 3.92 3.39
N THR A 33 -2.20 3.65 2.15
CA THR A 33 -1.52 2.67 1.29
C THR A 33 -1.50 3.16 -0.15
N ALA A 34 -0.35 3.08 -0.80
CA ALA A 34 -0.20 3.27 -2.25
C ALA A 34 0.08 1.91 -2.90
N ILE A 35 -0.85 1.47 -3.75
CA ILE A 35 -0.74 0.24 -4.54
C ILE A 35 -0.46 0.63 -6.00
N LEU A 36 0.66 0.15 -6.54
CA LEU A 36 1.18 0.58 -7.84
C LEU A 36 1.16 -0.58 -8.84
N SER A 37 0.50 -0.40 -9.98
CA SER A 37 0.46 -1.36 -11.09
C SER A 37 1.47 -0.98 -12.18
N GLY A 38 2.16 -1.97 -12.76
CA GLY A 38 3.11 -1.75 -13.86
C GLY A 38 4.46 -1.12 -13.45
N PHE A 39 4.76 -1.07 -12.15
CA PHE A 39 6.05 -0.58 -11.64
C PHE A 39 7.03 -1.72 -11.39
N THR A 40 8.30 -1.52 -11.75
CA THR A 40 9.36 -2.43 -11.32
C THR A 40 9.72 -2.18 -9.85
N HIS A 41 10.44 -3.12 -9.25
CA HIS A 41 11.00 -2.94 -7.90
C HIS A 41 11.85 -1.67 -7.80
N ASN A 42 12.68 -1.39 -8.80
CA ASN A 42 13.54 -0.20 -8.80
C ASN A 42 12.74 1.11 -8.85
N ASP A 43 11.65 1.15 -9.60
CA ASP A 43 10.80 2.34 -9.71
C ASP A 43 10.08 2.62 -8.39
N LEU A 44 9.56 1.56 -7.75
CA LEU A 44 8.98 1.64 -6.41
C LEU A 44 9.99 2.21 -5.39
N HIS A 45 11.22 1.67 -5.39
CA HIS A 45 12.27 2.12 -4.47
C HIS A 45 12.64 3.59 -4.65
N ARG A 46 12.72 4.08 -5.90
CA ARG A 46 12.97 5.49 -6.20
C ARG A 46 11.84 6.38 -5.70
N LEU A 47 10.59 5.99 -5.94
CA LEU A 47 9.41 6.71 -5.49
C LEU A 47 9.37 6.82 -3.95
N ILE A 48 9.59 5.71 -3.25
CA ILE A 48 9.64 5.67 -1.78
C ILE A 48 10.77 6.56 -1.25
N SER A 49 11.93 6.52 -1.89
CA SER A 49 13.10 7.32 -1.47
C SER A 49 12.82 8.82 -1.59
N GLY A 50 12.25 9.25 -2.73
CA GLY A 50 11.81 10.64 -2.91
C GLY A 50 10.73 11.03 -1.90
N TYR A 51 9.73 10.19 -1.69
CA TYR A 51 8.65 10.45 -0.72
C TYR A 51 9.19 10.68 0.70
N ARG A 52 10.18 9.88 1.12
CA ARG A 52 10.86 10.04 2.41
C ARG A 52 11.72 11.29 2.49
N GLN A 53 12.40 11.67 1.41
CA GLN A 53 13.21 12.88 1.35
C GLN A 53 12.37 14.14 1.64
N TYR A 54 11.12 14.14 1.19
CA TYR A 54 10.16 15.22 1.47
C TYR A 54 9.46 15.11 2.83
N GLN A 55 9.87 14.18 3.71
CA GLN A 55 9.33 14.00 5.06
C GLN A 55 7.80 13.81 5.10
N LEU A 56 7.24 13.21 4.04
CA LEU A 56 5.82 12.98 3.93
C LEU A 56 5.36 11.87 4.91
N PRO A 57 4.06 11.85 5.30
CA PRO A 57 3.54 10.90 6.28
C PRO A 57 3.79 9.45 5.91
N GLU A 58 4.18 8.61 6.87
CA GLU A 58 4.41 7.19 6.62
C GLU A 58 3.18 6.51 6.00
N GLN A 59 3.42 5.67 5.00
CA GLN A 59 2.37 4.89 4.35
C GLN A 59 2.91 3.53 3.91
N LEU A 60 1.97 2.59 3.74
CA LEU A 60 2.26 1.30 3.14
C LEU A 60 2.44 1.45 1.62
N TRP A 61 3.34 0.64 1.08
CA TRP A 61 3.64 0.61 -0.34
C TRP A 61 3.58 -0.82 -0.82
N ALA A 62 2.88 -1.05 -1.93
CA ALA A 62 2.77 -2.36 -2.54
C ALA A 62 2.78 -2.24 -4.06
N THR A 63 3.29 -3.27 -4.73
CA THR A 63 3.10 -3.46 -6.17
C THR A 63 2.02 -4.49 -6.40
N VAL A 64 1.22 -4.28 -7.44
CA VAL A 64 0.23 -5.26 -7.85
C VAL A 64 0.92 -6.56 -8.28
N THR A 65 0.44 -7.69 -7.77
CA THR A 65 0.88 -9.04 -8.14
C THR A 65 -0.32 -9.86 -8.65
N PRO A 66 -0.09 -10.92 -9.46
CA PRO A 66 -1.16 -11.80 -9.92
C PRO A 66 -1.98 -12.44 -8.79
N VAL A 67 -1.40 -12.54 -7.58
CA VAL A 67 -2.07 -13.07 -6.40
C VAL A 67 -2.96 -11.99 -5.78
N SER A 68 -2.42 -10.80 -5.51
CA SER A 68 -3.13 -9.70 -4.84
C SER A 68 -4.26 -9.10 -5.68
N GLU A 69 -4.22 -9.20 -7.01
CA GLU A 69 -5.27 -8.70 -7.90
C GLU A 69 -6.65 -9.28 -7.58
N LYS A 70 -6.67 -10.57 -7.17
CA LYS A 70 -7.91 -11.30 -6.93
C LYS A 70 -8.50 -11.03 -5.54
N TRP A 71 -7.78 -10.32 -4.68
CA TRP A 71 -8.18 -10.13 -3.30
C TRP A 71 -9.10 -8.92 -3.13
N PRO A 72 -10.11 -9.01 -2.24
CA PRO A 72 -10.80 -7.84 -1.74
C PRO A 72 -9.83 -6.84 -1.10
N ILE A 73 -10.09 -5.54 -1.23
CA ILE A 73 -9.21 -4.52 -0.65
C ILE A 73 -9.06 -4.67 0.86
N ALA A 74 -10.12 -5.05 1.58
CA ALA A 74 -10.04 -5.28 3.03
C ALA A 74 -8.96 -6.32 3.38
N VAL A 75 -8.95 -7.45 2.66
CA VAL A 75 -7.98 -8.53 2.86
C VAL A 75 -6.57 -8.08 2.49
N LEU A 76 -6.43 -7.39 1.36
CA LEU A 76 -5.13 -6.88 0.92
C LEU A 76 -4.52 -5.91 1.94
N LEU A 77 -5.30 -4.97 2.46
CA LEU A 77 -4.83 -4.01 3.45
C LEU A 77 -4.49 -4.67 4.79
N GLU A 78 -5.23 -5.70 5.19
CA GLU A 78 -4.93 -6.48 6.38
C GLU A 78 -3.58 -7.18 6.25
N GLU A 79 -3.33 -7.88 5.14
CA GLU A 79 -2.08 -8.59 4.90
C GLU A 79 -0.88 -7.64 4.78
N LEU A 80 -1.03 -6.52 4.06
CA LEU A 80 0.01 -5.49 3.99
C LEU A 80 0.32 -4.88 5.37
N SER A 81 -0.71 -4.68 6.20
CA SER A 81 -0.53 -4.18 7.56
C SER A 81 0.22 -5.19 8.44
N LYS A 82 -0.11 -6.48 8.35
CA LYS A 82 0.60 -7.56 9.06
C LYS A 82 2.07 -7.63 8.64
N GLU A 83 2.34 -7.57 7.34
CA GLU A 83 3.70 -7.59 6.79
C GLU A 83 4.51 -6.40 7.31
N ALA A 84 3.95 -5.18 7.23
CA ALA A 84 4.62 -3.98 7.71
C ALA A 84 4.93 -4.02 9.21
N GLN A 85 4.00 -4.53 10.02
CA GLN A 85 4.22 -4.71 11.46
C GLN A 85 5.34 -5.74 11.73
N ALA A 86 5.36 -6.85 11.00
CA ALA A 86 6.41 -7.86 11.13
C ALA A 86 7.79 -7.27 10.75
N MET A 87 7.87 -6.55 9.63
CA MET A 87 9.10 -5.88 9.21
C MET A 87 9.58 -4.84 10.24
N LYS A 88 8.65 -4.07 10.83
CA LYS A 88 8.98 -3.10 11.88
C LYS A 88 9.58 -3.79 13.11
N LYS A 89 9.00 -4.91 13.55
CA LYS A 89 9.53 -5.72 14.65
C LYS A 89 10.94 -6.24 14.35
N LEU A 90 11.16 -6.78 13.15
CA LEU A 90 12.48 -7.27 12.72
C LEU A 90 13.54 -6.16 12.69
N ARG A 91 13.19 -4.96 12.19
CA ARG A 91 14.09 -3.81 12.17
C ARG A 91 14.47 -3.35 13.58
N LYS A 92 13.50 -3.35 14.51
CA LYS A 92 13.72 -3.01 15.92
C LYS A 92 14.67 -4.02 16.60
N ALA A 93 14.40 -5.32 16.47
CA ALA A 93 15.24 -6.36 17.04
C ALA A 93 16.69 -6.30 16.50
N LYS A 94 16.87 -6.03 15.21
CA LYS A 94 18.21 -5.87 14.61
C LYS A 94 18.94 -4.63 15.10
N ALA A 95 18.24 -3.54 15.40
CA ALA A 95 18.84 -2.33 15.97
C ALA A 95 19.29 -2.58 17.41
N GLU A 96 18.49 -3.27 18.21
CA GLU A 96 18.80 -3.61 19.61
C GLU A 96 19.97 -4.60 19.74
N GLN A 97 20.20 -5.47 18.74
CA GLN A 97 21.37 -6.38 18.69
C GLN A 97 22.68 -5.71 18.25
N ARG A 98 22.62 -4.46 17.76
CA ARG A 98 23.80 -3.70 17.30
C ARG A 98 24.30 -2.67 18.31
N VAL A 99 23.64 -2.58 19.47
CA VAL A 99 23.98 -1.72 20.62
C VAL A 99 24.59 -2.61 21.71
#